data_AF-A0A1X9XV19-F1
#
_entry.id   AF-A0A1X9XV19-F1
#
_cell.length_a   1.000
_cell.length_b   1.000
_cell.length_c   1.000
_cell.angle_alpha   90.00
_cell.angle_beta   90.00
_cell.angle_gamma   90.00
#
_symmetry.space_group_name_H-M   'P 1'
#
loop_
_entity.id
_entity.type
_entity.pdbx_description
1 polymer ?
#
loop_
_entity_poly.entity_id
_entity_poly.type
_entity_poly.pdbx_seq_one_letter_code
_entity_poly.pdbx_strand_id
1 'polypeptide(L)'
;TLFIDSQEYYDNGDWRGTVALDGGGALINQSIHYVDLLAYTMGPVEELSAYCATRAHTRIEVEDIAVAAVKFRSGALGMIEGN
;
A
#
# COMPACT_ATOMS: atom_id res chain seq x y z
N THR A 1 18.49 4.53 1.24
CA THR A 1 18.24 3.31 2.02
C THR A 1 16.78 3.33 2.40
N LEU A 2 15.94 2.55 1.70
CA LEU A 2 14.51 2.43 1.98
C LEU A 2 14.34 1.48 3.16
N PHE A 3 13.57 1.90 4.16
CA PHE A 3 13.26 1.09 5.34
C PHE A 3 12.13 0.12 4.96
N ILE A 4 12.50 -1.08 4.53
CA ILE A 4 11.56 -2.18 4.30
C ILE A 4 11.53 -2.99 5.61
N ASP A 5 10.33 -3.34 6.09
CA ASP A 5 10.16 -4.16 7.29
C ASP A 5 10.89 -5.51 7.17
N SER A 6 11.25 -6.12 8.30
CA SER A 6 11.99 -7.39 8.30
C SER A 6 11.04 -8.59 8.12
N GLN A 7 11.54 -9.68 7.52
CA GLN A 7 10.80 -10.94 7.37
C GLN A 7 10.27 -11.50 8.71
N GLU A 8 10.99 -11.22 9.80
CA GLU A 8 10.63 -11.61 11.16
C GLU A 8 9.32 -10.94 11.65
N TYR A 9 8.95 -9.78 11.10
CA TYR A 9 7.66 -9.12 11.38
C TYR A 9 6.46 -9.96 10.90
N TYR A 10 6.58 -10.54 9.70
CA TYR A 10 5.53 -11.39 9.12
C TYR A 10 5.50 -12.79 9.75
N ASP A 11 6.65 -13.32 10.17
CA ASP A 11 6.74 -14.65 10.79
C ASP A 11 6.22 -14.70 12.25
N ASN A 12 6.05 -13.56 12.93
CA ASN A 12 5.63 -13.49 14.34
C ASN A 12 4.09 -13.47 14.57
N GLY A 13 3.27 -13.76 13.56
CA GLY A 13 1.82 -13.92 13.78
C GLY A 13 1.08 -14.58 12.62
N ASP A 14 0.37 -15.68 12.91
CA ASP A 14 -0.35 -16.54 11.94
C ASP A 14 -1.40 -15.83 11.07
N TRP A 15 -1.71 -14.56 11.34
CA TRP A 15 -2.70 -13.76 10.61
C TRP A 15 -2.08 -12.75 9.64
N ARG A 16 -0.79 -12.41 9.79
CA ARG A 16 -0.10 -11.37 9.01
C ARG A 16 0.28 -11.89 7.63
N GLY A 17 -0.03 -11.14 6.58
CA GLY A 17 0.30 -11.47 5.19
C GLY A 17 -0.70 -12.37 4.46
N THR A 18 -1.89 -12.62 5.03
CA THR A 18 -2.98 -13.35 4.35
C THR A 18 -4.10 -12.41 3.92
N VAL A 19 -4.60 -12.53 2.69
CA VAL A 19 -5.66 -11.63 2.18
C VAL A 19 -6.94 -11.75 3.01
N ALA A 20 -7.22 -12.95 3.53
CA ALA A 20 -8.44 -13.26 4.28
C ALA A 20 -8.49 -12.63 5.70
N LEU A 21 -7.34 -12.34 6.32
CA LEU A 21 -7.28 -11.80 7.69
C LEU A 21 -6.62 -10.41 7.76
N ASP A 22 -5.68 -10.10 6.86
CA ASP A 22 -4.93 -8.84 6.83
C ASP A 22 -5.58 -7.79 5.91
N GLY A 23 -6.49 -8.20 5.02
CA GLY A 23 -7.23 -7.32 4.12
C GLY A 23 -6.41 -6.75 2.95
N GLY A 24 -5.07 -6.72 3.06
CA GLY A 24 -4.11 -6.34 2.01
C GLY A 24 -2.69 -6.20 2.57
N GLY A 25 -1.77 -5.71 1.75
CA GLY A 25 -0.34 -5.65 2.07
C GLY A 25 0.12 -4.27 2.52
N ALA A 26 1.27 -3.82 2.02
CA ALA A 26 1.89 -2.55 2.42
C ALA A 26 0.95 -1.32 2.29
N LEU A 27 0.04 -1.31 1.31
CA LEU A 27 -0.92 -0.21 1.17
C LEU A 27 -1.96 -0.16 2.29
N ILE A 28 -2.47 -1.33 2.70
CA ILE A 28 -3.55 -1.43 3.69
C ILE A 28 -3.00 -1.41 5.11
N ASN A 29 -1.86 -2.07 5.36
CA ASN A 29 -1.32 -2.17 6.70
C ASN A 29 -0.44 -0.98 7.09
N GLN A 30 0.38 -0.48 6.15
CA GLN A 30 1.37 0.57 6.46
C GLN A 30 0.99 1.95 5.92
N SER A 31 0.32 2.02 4.78
CA SER A 31 0.09 3.31 4.09
C SER A 31 -1.33 3.84 4.18
N ILE A 32 -2.24 3.15 4.87
CA ILE A 32 -3.68 3.48 4.87
C ILE A 32 -3.97 4.90 5.39
N HIS A 33 -3.23 5.37 6.39
CA HIS A 33 -3.37 6.73 6.91
C HIS A 33 -2.93 7.81 5.91
N TYR A 34 -1.92 7.52 5.07
CA TYR A 34 -1.48 8.44 4.02
C TYR A 34 -2.47 8.48 2.86
N VAL A 35 -3.03 7.32 2.50
CA VAL A 35 -4.09 7.23 1.47
C VAL A 35 -5.34 8.00 1.91
N ASP A 36 -5.77 7.83 3.16
CA ASP A 36 -6.93 8.53 3.72
C ASP A 36 -6.70 10.04 3.79
N LEU A 37 -5.53 10.47 4.28
CA LEU A 37 -5.17 11.89 4.34
C LEU A 37 -5.11 12.54 2.96
N LEU A 38 -4.58 11.83 1.96
CA LEU A 38 -4.52 12.30 0.58
C LEU A 38 -5.95 12.47 0.01
N ALA A 39 -6.82 11.49 0.21
CA ALA A 39 -8.21 11.55 -0.23
C ALA A 39 -9.00 12.66 0.48
N TYR A 40 -8.80 12.83 1.79
CA TYR A 40 -9.43 13.89 2.58
C TYR A 40 -9.00 15.29 2.12
N THR A 41 -7.71 15.46 1.84
CA THR A 41 -7.14 16.78 1.50
C THR A 41 -7.37 17.15 0.04
N MET A 42 -7.18 16.21 -0.88
CA MET A 42 -7.22 16.47 -2.33
C MET A 42 -8.62 16.30 -2.92
N GLY A 43 -9.53 15.67 -2.18
CA GLY A 43 -10.88 15.37 -2.62
C GLY A 43 -10.95 14.11 -3.50
N PRO A 44 -12.05 13.95 -4.27
CA PRO A 44 -12.33 12.70 -4.97
C PRO A 44 -11.35 12.43 -6.11
N VAL A 45 -10.91 11.16 -6.20
CA VAL A 45 -10.13 10.64 -7.33
C VAL A 45 -11.02 10.51 -8.58
N GLU A 46 -10.47 10.89 -9.73
CA GLU A 46 -11.06 10.67 -11.05
C GLU A 46 -10.61 9.33 -11.64
N GLU A 47 -9.30 9.11 -11.68
CA GLU A 47 -8.67 7.89 -12.19
C GLU A 47 -7.30 7.68 -11.56
N LEU A 48 -6.82 6.44 -11.55
CA LEU A 48 -5.46 6.11 -11.13
C LEU A 48 -4.93 4.92 -11.93
N SER A 49 -3.61 4.76 -11.95
CA SER A 49 -2.93 3.56 -12.44
C SER A 49 -1.87 3.15 -11.43
N ALA A 50 -1.83 1.87 -11.09
CA ALA A 50 -0.98 1.35 -10.02
C ALA A 50 -0.28 0.05 -10.42
N TYR A 51 0.88 -0.17 -9.81
CA TYR A 51 1.59 -1.45 -9.82
C TYR A 51 1.74 -1.92 -8.38
N CYS A 52 1.40 -3.19 -8.14
CA CYS A 52 1.61 -3.86 -6.86
C CYS A 52 2.49 -5.10 -7.09
N ALA A 53 3.40 -5.38 -6.16
CA ALA A 53 4.24 -6.56 -6.24
C ALA A 53 4.62 -7.08 -4.85
N THR A 54 5.04 -8.33 -4.82
CA THR A 54 5.75 -8.95 -3.69
C THR A 54 7.19 -9.15 -4.11
N ARG A 55 8.15 -8.46 -3.47
CA ARG A 55 9.55 -8.37 -3.92
C ARG A 55 10.58 -8.55 -2.83
N ALA A 56 10.32 -8.07 -1.62
CA ALA A 56 11.25 -8.14 -0.49
C ALA A 56 10.97 -9.35 0.42
N HIS A 57 9.73 -9.83 0.47
CA HIS A 57 9.29 -10.89 1.36
C HIS A 57 8.94 -12.18 0.60
N THR A 58 9.17 -13.31 1.27
CA THR A 58 8.72 -14.63 0.80
C THR A 58 7.66 -15.18 1.74
N ARG A 59 6.70 -15.95 1.21
CA ARG A 59 5.59 -16.56 1.97
C ARG A 59 4.52 -15.58 2.49
N ILE A 60 4.27 -14.48 1.79
CA ILE A 60 3.10 -13.62 1.99
C ILE A 60 2.21 -13.64 0.74
N GLU A 61 0.89 -13.55 0.91
CA GLU A 61 -0.08 -13.54 -0.19
C GLU A 61 -0.38 -12.12 -0.70
N VAL A 62 0.05 -11.10 0.04
CA VAL A 62 -0.21 -9.68 -0.19
C VAL A 62 0.99 -8.95 -0.79
N GLU A 63 0.78 -7.75 -1.34
CA GLU A 63 1.86 -6.92 -1.86
C GLU A 63 2.73 -6.35 -0.74
N ASP A 64 4.05 -6.40 -0.88
CA ASP A 64 4.96 -5.66 0.02
C ASP A 64 5.42 -4.35 -0.59
N ILE A 65 5.02 -4.04 -1.82
CA ILE A 65 5.24 -2.75 -2.46
C ILE A 65 4.10 -2.43 -3.42
N ALA A 66 3.68 -1.18 -3.40
CA ALA A 66 2.80 -0.61 -4.40
C ALA A 66 3.15 0.84 -4.71
N VAL A 67 2.98 1.20 -5.98
CA VAL A 67 3.11 2.57 -6.48
C VAL A 67 1.93 2.92 -7.36
N ALA A 68 1.38 4.12 -7.20
CA ALA A 68 0.24 4.59 -7.98
C ALA A 68 0.39 6.04 -8.40
N ALA A 69 0.01 6.33 -9.65
CA ALA A 69 -0.20 7.68 -10.15
C ALA A 69 -1.71 7.98 -10.14
N VAL A 70 -2.10 9.14 -9.59
CA VAL A 70 -3.50 9.49 -9.31
C VAL A 70 -3.85 10.82 -9.97
N LYS A 71 -5.02 10.90 -10.60
CA LYS A 71 -5.65 12.14 -11.05
C LYS A 71 -6.91 12.40 -10.25
N PHE A 72 -7.02 13.60 -9.68
CA PHE A 72 -8.18 14.02 -8.90
C PHE A 72 -9.19 14.75 -9.79
N ARG A 73 -10.47 14.75 -9.41
CA ARG A 73 -11.53 15.48 -10.14
C ARG A 73 -11.32 16.99 -10.16
N SER A 74 -10.50 17.51 -9.24
CA SER A 74 -10.04 18.90 -9.25
C SER A 74 -9.04 19.22 -10.36
N GLY A 75 -8.53 18.21 -11.07
CA GLY A 75 -7.45 18.31 -12.05
C GLY A 75 -6.05 18.17 -11.45
N ALA A 76 -5.93 18.06 -10.12
CA ALA A 76 -4.65 17.82 -9.46
C ALA A 76 -4.09 16.42 -9.79
N LEU A 77 -2.76 16.29 -9.77
CA LEU A 77 -2.06 15.02 -9.93
C LEU A 77 -1.35 14.66 -8.63
N GLY A 78 -1.31 13.37 -8.31
CA GLY A 78 -0.66 12.83 -7.11
C GLY A 78 0.06 11.52 -7.36
N MET A 79 0.91 11.14 -6.42
CA MET A 79 1.62 9.86 -6.39
C MET A 79 1.45 9.23 -5.00
N ILE A 80 1.22 7.93 -4.97
CA ILE A 80 1.18 7.12 -3.76
C ILE A 80 2.28 6.07 -3.89
N GLU A 81 3.08 5.92 -2.85
CA GLU A 81 4.07 4.85 -2.67
C GLU A 81 3.83 4.25 -1.29
N GLY A 82 3.68 2.92 -1.24
CA GLY A 82 3.59 2.16 0.00
C GLY A 82 4.46 0.92 -0.10
N ASN A 83 5.29 0.67 0.91
CA ASN A 83 6.27 -0.41 0.96
C ASN A 83 6.58 -0.83 2.41
#